data_AF-A0AAD9CBD2-F1
#
_entry.id   AF-A0AAD9CBD2-F1
#
_cell.length_a   1.000
_cell.length_b   1.000
_cell.length_c   1.000
_cell.angle_alpha   90.00
_cell.angle_beta   90.00
_cell.angle_gamma   90.00
#
_symmetry.space_group_name_H-M   'P 1'
#
loop_
_entity.id
_entity.type
_entity.pdbx_description
1 polymer ?
#
loop_
_entity_poly.entity_id
_entity_poly.type
_entity_poly.pdbx_seq_one_letter_code
_entity_poly.pdbx_strand_id
1 'polypeptide(L)' 'MAKKNSQKDTSGVVFDTRSKMAMSQGGTTDRMKEKISAVRAVVPNKSNNEIVLVLQHFENCVDRTVQAFIE' A
#
# COMPACT_ATOMS: atom_id res chain seq x y z
N MET A 1 20.01 -16.12 30.05
CA MET A 1 20.69 -15.08 29.23
C MET A 1 21.06 -15.69 27.88
N ALA A 2 21.21 -14.83 26.86
CA ALA A 2 21.67 -15.06 25.47
C ALA A 2 20.57 -15.10 24.39
N LYS A 3 20.50 -13.95 23.71
CA LYS A 3 19.80 -13.61 22.47
C LYS A 3 20.29 -14.45 21.29
N LYS A 4 19.42 -14.72 20.31
CA LYS A 4 19.85 -14.66 18.90
C LYS A 4 18.71 -14.20 17.98
N ASN A 5 18.97 -13.04 17.40
CA ASN A 5 18.16 -12.31 16.45
C ASN A 5 18.52 -12.73 15.01
N SER A 6 17.53 -12.63 14.13
CA SER A 6 17.61 -12.25 12.72
C SER A 6 17.93 -13.28 11.63
N GLN A 7 16.88 -13.50 10.84
CA GLN A 7 16.79 -13.11 9.43
C GLN A 7 17.23 -14.16 8.41
N LYS A 8 16.22 -14.74 7.74
CA LYS A 8 16.25 -14.95 6.29
C LYS A 8 14.82 -14.97 5.76
N ASP A 9 14.47 -13.83 5.16
CA ASP A 9 13.70 -13.69 3.93
C ASP A 9 12.92 -14.95 3.50
N THR A 10 11.70 -15.10 4.01
CA THR A 10 10.75 -16.04 3.43
C THR A 10 9.90 -15.26 2.45
N SER A 11 10.46 -14.97 1.27
CA SER A 11 9.67 -14.77 0.05
C SER A 11 9.05 -16.13 -0.30
N GLY A 12 8.10 -16.55 0.53
CA GLY A 12 7.42 -17.82 0.45
C GLY A 12 6.21 -17.68 -0.43
N VAL A 13 6.39 -17.88 -1.74
CA VAL A 13 5.26 -18.15 -2.62
C VAL A 13 4.68 -19.52 -2.25
N VAL A 14 3.65 -19.52 -1.42
CA VAL A 14 2.85 -20.70 -1.12
C VAL A 14 1.84 -20.90 -2.24
N PHE A 15 2.08 -21.91 -3.09
CA PHE A 15 1.11 -22.40 -4.08
C PHE A 15 0.20 -23.43 -3.40
N ASP A 16 -1.06 -23.07 -3.15
CA ASP A 16 -2.08 -24.03 -2.75
C ASP A 16 -2.80 -24.56 -4.00
N THR A 17 -2.61 -25.85 -4.31
CA THR A 17 -3.10 -26.50 -5.53
C THR A 17 -4.63 -26.72 -5.55
N ARG A 18 -5.39 -26.20 -4.57
CA ARG A 18 -6.84 -26.38 -4.48
C ARG A 18 -7.65 -25.14 -4.90
N SER A 19 -7.03 -23.98 -5.06
CA SER A 19 -7.71 -22.79 -5.57
C SER A 19 -6.97 -22.20 -6.75
N LYS A 20 -7.67 -22.10 -7.87
CA LYS A 20 -7.30 -21.28 -9.02
C LYS A 20 -7.40 -19.79 -8.65
N MET A 21 -6.59 -19.36 -7.70
CA MET A 21 -6.41 -17.98 -7.28
C MET A 21 -4.94 -17.82 -6.93
N ALA A 22 -4.20 -17.21 -7.85
CA ALA A 22 -2.86 -16.72 -7.57
C ALA A 22 -2.97 -15.68 -6.44
N MET A 23 -2.54 -16.07 -5.25
CA MET A 23 -2.38 -15.15 -4.13
C MET A 23 -1.21 -14.22 -4.48
N SER A 24 -1.50 -13.07 -5.09
CA SER A 24 -0.54 -11.97 -5.13
C SER A 24 -0.43 -11.41 -3.71
N GLN A 25 0.49 -11.99 -2.96
CA GLN A 25 1.13 -11.47 -1.75
C GLN A 25 0.90 -9.96 -1.58
N GLY A 26 0.06 -9.56 -0.62
CA GLY A 26 -0.09 -8.15 -0.22
C GLY A 26 -0.73 -7.17 -1.22
N GLY A 27 -1.31 -7.62 -2.34
CA GLY A 27 -1.54 -6.76 -3.52
C GLY A 27 -2.49 -5.54 -3.41
N THR A 28 -3.39 -5.48 -2.42
CA THR A 28 -4.39 -4.38 -2.34
C THR A 28 -4.06 -3.36 -1.26
N THR A 29 -3.76 -3.81 -0.04
CA THR A 29 -3.47 -2.92 1.09
C THR A 29 -2.08 -2.30 1.01
N ASP A 30 -1.11 -3.03 0.49
CA ASP A 30 0.27 -2.55 0.29
C ASP A 30 0.30 -1.44 -0.78
N ARG A 31 -0.44 -1.66 -1.87
CA ARG A 31 -0.62 -0.70 -2.96
C ARG A 31 -1.31 0.59 -2.50
N MET A 32 -2.20 0.51 -1.52
CA MET A 32 -2.84 1.69 -0.93
C MET A 32 -1.86 2.48 -0.05
N LYS A 33 -1.07 1.82 0.80
CA LYS A 33 -0.06 2.48 1.64
C LYS A 33 0.98 3.24 0.81
N GLU A 34 1.46 2.63 -0.26
CA GLU A 34 2.40 3.28 -1.19
C GLU A 34 1.79 4.51 -1.85
N LYS A 35 0.53 4.42 -2.30
CA LYS A 35 -0.19 5.57 -2.86
C LYS A 35 -0.37 6.71 -1.84
N ILE A 36 -0.70 6.38 -0.59
CA ILE A 36 -0.84 7.39 0.48
C ILE A 36 0.51 8.08 0.73
N SER A 37 1.59 7.31 0.78
CA SER A 37 2.95 7.84 0.97
C SER A 37 3.35 8.79 -0.15
N ALA A 38 3.09 8.40 -1.41
CA ALA A 38 3.36 9.23 -2.58
C ALA A 38 2.58 10.55 -2.56
N VAL A 39 1.29 10.51 -2.19
CA VAL A 39 0.48 11.72 -2.01
C VAL A 39 1.03 12.58 -0.87
N ARG A 40 1.35 12.00 0.30
CA ARG A 40 1.91 12.75 1.44
C ARG A 40 3.26 13.39 1.17
N ALA A 41 4.06 12.83 0.27
CA ALA A 41 5.31 13.47 -0.14
C ALA A 41 5.08 14.83 -0.84
N VAL A 42 3.93 15.00 -1.51
CA VAL A 42 3.54 16.25 -2.18
C VAL A 42 2.67 17.12 -1.28
N VAL A 43 1.75 16.53 -0.52
CA VAL A 43 0.82 17.22 0.38
C VAL A 43 0.99 16.76 1.84
N PRO A 44 2.10 17.13 2.51
CA PRO A 44 2.50 16.55 3.81
C PRO A 44 1.54 16.88 4.97
N ASN A 45 0.75 17.95 4.83
CA ASN A 45 -0.21 18.45 5.82
C ASN A 45 -1.56 17.73 5.79
N LYS A 46 -1.80 16.83 4.83
CA LYS A 46 -3.05 16.07 4.72
C LYS A 46 -3.00 14.78 5.53
N SER A 47 -4.13 14.42 6.12
CA SER A 47 -4.27 13.18 6.87
C SER A 47 -4.38 11.97 5.94
N ASN A 48 -3.81 10.83 6.35
CA ASN A 48 -3.90 9.58 5.61
C ASN A 48 -5.36 9.20 5.31
N ASN A 49 -6.28 9.47 6.23
CA ASN A 49 -7.69 9.12 6.04
C ASN A 49 -8.35 9.93 4.92
N GLU A 50 -8.07 11.23 4.87
CA GLU A 50 -8.55 12.08 3.76
C GLU A 50 -7.94 11.64 2.43
N ILE A 51 -6.64 11.34 2.41
CA ILE A 51 -5.96 10.85 1.21
C ILE A 51 -6.59 9.55 0.70
N VAL A 52 -6.94 8.61 1.59
CA VAL A 52 -7.63 7.36 1.24
C VAL A 52 -9.03 7.63 0.68
N LEU A 53 -9.77 8.58 1.26
CA LEU A 53 -11.10 8.95 0.77
C LEU A 53 -11.03 9.52 -0.66
N VAL A 54 -10.08 10.41 -0.92
CA VAL A 54 -9.91 11.03 -2.24
C VAL A 54 -9.32 10.04 -3.26
N LEU A 55 -8.39 9.18 -2.86
CA LEU A 55 -7.89 8.10 -3.72
C LEU A 55 -9.03 7.18 -4.16
N GLN A 56 -9.92 6.78 -3.25
CA GLN A 56 -11.07 5.94 -3.61
C GLN A 56 -12.00 6.64 -4.60
N HIS A 57 -12.23 7.95 -4.44
CA HIS A 57 -13.06 8.74 -5.37
C HIS A 57 -12.49 8.75 -6.80
N PHE A 58 -11.16 8.79 -6.94
CA PHE A 58 -10.48 8.82 -8.24
C PHE A 58 -9.94 7.46 -8.69
N GLU A 59 -10.58 6.36 -8.30
CA GLU A 59 -10.19 5.00 -8.71
C GLU A 59 -8.72 4.66 -8.37
N ASN A 60 -8.21 5.22 -7.28
CA ASN A 60 -6.83 5.13 -6.78
C ASN A 60 -5.78 5.88 -7.63
N CYS A 61 -6.18 6.89 -8.40
CA CYS A 61 -5.24 7.74 -9.15
C CYS A 61 -4.55 8.76 -8.24
N VAL A 62 -3.23 8.59 -8.03
CA VAL A 62 -2.40 9.50 -7.21
C VAL A 62 -2.38 10.91 -7.78
N ASP A 63 -2.21 11.05 -9.10
CA ASP A 63 -2.12 12.34 -9.79
C ASP A 63 -3.38 13.20 -9.57
N ARG A 64 -4.56 12.61 -9.81
CA ARG A 64 -5.86 13.27 -9.54
C ARG A 64 -6.06 13.58 -8.07
N THR A 65 -5.65 12.70 -7.16
CA THR A 65 -5.72 12.97 -5.71
C THR A 65 -4.81 14.12 -5.30
N VAL A 66 -3.59 14.18 -5.83
CA VAL A 66 -2.65 15.29 -5.58
C VAL A 66 -3.23 16.60 -6.12
N GLN A 67 -3.73 16.59 -7.35
CA GLN A 67 -4.36 17.76 -7.97
C GLN A 67 -5.52 18.28 -7.11
N ALA A 68 -6.40 17.39 -6.63
CA ALA A 68 -7.53 17.74 -5.78
C ALA A 68 -7.15 18.35 -4.41
N PHE A 69 -5.88 18.28 -4.00
CA PHE A 69 -5.39 18.92 -2.78
C PHE A 69 -4.58 20.20 -3.03
N ILE A 70 -4.19 20.47 -4.27
CA ILE A 70 -3.40 21.66 -4.68
C ILE A 70 -4.31 22.76 -5.24
N GLU A 71 -5.41 22.40 -5.90
CA GLU A 71 -6.52 23.32 -6.19
C GLU A 71 -7.19 23.81 -4.90
#